data_AF-A0A8S3FAZ9-F1
#
_entry.id   AF-A0A8S3FAZ9-F1
#
_cell.length_a   1.000
_cell.length_b   1.000
_cell.length_c   1.000
_cell.angle_alpha   90.00
_cell.angle_beta   90.00
_cell.angle_gamma   90.00
#
_symmetry.space_group_name_H-M   'P 1'
#
loop_
_entity.id
_entity.type
_entity.pdbx_description
1 polymer ?
#
loop_
_entity_poly.entity_id
_entity_poly.type
_entity_poly.pdbx_seq_one_letter_code
_entity_poly.pdbx_strand_id
1 'polypeptide(L)'
;MVDIEKLENDARKHASKAVDLDSKGKSEDAVFFYVEAAQALISVREQLISDRQQSRTSSIGLNEIVRLIHDYIKRAEGIKENLKSKPAASIHLKNTSEKGVERARYLLSQALDQDEQKHYEAAFKLYQEAITLCLNEKKTINNAKQKEQLEKIAYQ
;
A
#
# COMPACT_ATOMS: atom_id res chain seq x y z
N MET A 1 27.80 -20.17 -2.71
CA MET A 1 26.74 -20.88 -3.45
C MET A 1 25.60 -21.11 -2.48
N VAL A 2 24.40 -20.58 -2.74
CA VAL A 2 23.26 -20.69 -1.81
C VAL A 2 22.48 -21.96 -2.14
N ASP A 3 22.08 -22.72 -1.12
CA ASP A 3 21.32 -23.96 -1.28
C ASP A 3 19.92 -23.72 -1.88
N ILE A 4 19.51 -24.55 -2.85
CA ILE A 4 18.19 -24.50 -3.48
C ILE A 4 17.09 -24.74 -2.45
N GLU A 5 17.26 -25.71 -1.55
CA GLU A 5 16.23 -26.02 -0.56
C GLU A 5 15.98 -24.82 0.37
N LYS A 6 17.06 -24.12 0.73
CA LYS A 6 16.98 -22.89 1.51
C LYS A 6 16.23 -21.79 0.76
N LEU A 7 16.55 -21.58 -0.52
CA LEU A 7 15.87 -20.58 -1.35
C LEU A 7 14.38 -20.92 -1.56
N GLU A 8 14.04 -22.18 -1.75
CA GLU A 8 12.64 -22.64 -1.84
C GLU A 8 11.89 -22.39 -0.52
N ASN A 9 12.53 -22.66 0.61
CA ASN A 9 11.94 -22.40 1.92
C ASN A 9 11.76 -20.90 2.18
N ASP A 10 12.74 -20.08 1.79
CA ASP A 10 12.66 -18.62 1.88
C ASP A 10 11.52 -18.08 1.00
N ALA A 11 11.42 -18.56 -0.24
CA ALA A 11 10.29 -18.24 -1.13
C ALA A 11 8.93 -18.60 -0.49
N ARG A 12 8.83 -19.79 0.11
CA ARG A 12 7.60 -20.26 0.78
C ARG A 12 7.23 -19.38 1.98
N LYS A 13 8.21 -19.00 2.81
CA LYS A 13 8.00 -18.11 3.95
C LYS A 13 7.55 -16.72 3.51
N HIS A 14 8.23 -16.14 2.53
CA HIS A 14 7.87 -14.84 1.99
C HIS A 14 6.48 -14.86 1.36
N ALA A 15 6.16 -15.86 0.53
CA ALA A 15 4.85 -15.99 -0.09
C ALA A 15 3.72 -16.15 0.95
N SER A 16 3.90 -17.03 1.95
CA SER A 16 2.94 -17.19 3.04
C SER A 16 2.73 -15.89 3.81
N LYS A 17 3.80 -15.12 4.06
CA LYS A 17 3.72 -13.85 4.74
C LYS A 17 3.02 -12.79 3.89
N ALA A 18 3.31 -12.76 2.58
CA ALA A 18 2.68 -11.86 1.63
C ALA A 18 1.17 -12.07 1.58
N VAL A 19 0.71 -13.32 1.45
CA VAL A 19 -0.72 -13.67 1.42
C VAL A 19 -1.42 -13.26 2.73
N ASP A 20 -0.80 -13.50 3.88
CA ASP A 20 -1.32 -13.07 5.19
C ASP A 20 -1.53 -11.55 5.24
N LEU A 21 -0.53 -10.78 4.81
CA LEU A 21 -0.58 -9.31 4.81
C LEU A 21 -1.58 -8.75 3.80
N ASP A 22 -1.63 -9.36 2.60
CA ASP A 22 -2.56 -9.03 1.52
C ASP A 22 -4.01 -9.20 1.98
N SER A 23 -4.32 -10.35 2.60
CA SER A 23 -5.65 -10.62 3.18
C SER A 23 -6.04 -9.65 4.29
N LYS A 24 -5.05 -9.08 4.99
CA LYS A 24 -5.23 -8.07 6.06
C LYS A 24 -5.27 -6.64 5.52
N GLY A 25 -5.17 -6.44 4.21
CA GLY A 25 -5.15 -5.13 3.57
C GLY A 25 -3.85 -4.34 3.74
N LYS A 26 -2.80 -4.95 4.32
CA LYS A 26 -1.47 -4.36 4.48
C LYS A 26 -0.71 -4.42 3.15
N SER A 27 -1.20 -3.63 2.21
CA SER A 27 -0.89 -3.71 0.78
C SER A 27 0.59 -3.45 0.47
N GLU A 28 1.20 -2.46 1.12
CA GLU A 28 2.63 -2.12 0.92
C GLU A 28 3.56 -3.21 1.44
N ASP A 29 3.30 -3.72 2.65
CA ASP A 29 4.07 -4.84 3.22
C ASP A 29 3.90 -6.11 2.37
N ALA A 30 2.68 -6.39 1.91
CA ALA A 30 2.40 -7.56 1.07
C ALA A 30 3.19 -7.50 -0.25
N VAL A 31 3.26 -6.33 -0.88
CA VAL A 31 4.05 -6.11 -2.09
C VAL A 31 5.53 -6.44 -1.87
N PHE A 32 6.11 -5.99 -0.76
CA PHE A 32 7.49 -6.29 -0.41
C PHE A 32 7.72 -7.82 -0.38
N PHE A 33 6.90 -8.55 0.39
CA PHE A 33 7.07 -10.00 0.53
C PHE A 33 6.77 -10.79 -0.75
N TYR A 34 5.84 -10.35 -1.61
CA TYR A 34 5.64 -10.99 -2.92
C TYR A 34 6.87 -10.82 -3.82
N VAL A 35 7.52 -9.66 -3.78
CA VAL A 35 8.76 -9.41 -4.55
C VAL A 35 9.91 -10.28 -4.03
N GLU A 36 10.11 -10.34 -2.71
CA GLU A 36 11.14 -11.19 -2.10
C GLU A 36 10.89 -12.69 -2.38
N ALA A 37 9.63 -13.14 -2.39
CA ALA A 37 9.28 -14.50 -2.77
C ALA A 37 9.64 -14.79 -4.23
N ALA A 38 9.33 -13.87 -5.15
CA ALA A 38 9.66 -14.01 -6.56
C ALA A 38 11.18 -14.01 -6.80
N GLN A 39 11.94 -13.15 -6.12
CA GLN A 39 13.40 -13.09 -6.24
C GLN A 39 14.09 -14.36 -5.74
N ALA A 40 13.61 -14.94 -4.63
CA ALA A 40 14.08 -16.23 -4.15
C ALA A 40 13.84 -17.34 -5.19
N LEU A 41 12.67 -17.38 -5.82
CA LEU A 41 12.35 -18.33 -6.90
C LEU A 41 13.16 -18.10 -8.18
N ILE A 42 13.43 -16.85 -8.56
CA ILE A 42 14.33 -16.52 -9.68
C ILE A 42 15.73 -17.08 -9.41
N SER A 43 16.22 -16.91 -8.19
CA SER A 43 17.52 -17.46 -7.78
C SER A 43 17.55 -19.00 -7.87
N VAL A 44 16.47 -19.69 -7.49
CA VAL A 44 16.35 -21.14 -7.71
C VAL A 44 16.38 -21.47 -9.20
N ARG A 45 15.57 -20.77 -10.01
CA ARG A 45 15.48 -20.99 -11.46
C ARG A 45 16.84 -20.86 -12.14
N GLU A 46 17.58 -19.81 -11.82
CA GLU A 46 18.91 -19.53 -12.38
C GLU A 46 19.92 -20.62 -12.02
N GLN A 47 19.86 -21.13 -10.78
CA GLN A 47 20.74 -22.22 -10.35
C GLN A 47 20.43 -23.56 -11.02
N LEU A 48 19.15 -23.84 -11.29
CA LEU A 48 18.73 -25.02 -12.05
C LEU A 48 19.16 -24.94 -13.51
N ILE A 49 18.97 -23.78 -14.16
CA ILE A 49 19.34 -23.57 -15.57
C ILE A 49 20.86 -23.58 -15.75
N SER A 50 21.61 -23.03 -14.79
CA SER A 50 23.07 -22.98 -14.84
C SER A 50 23.72 -24.33 -14.53
N ASP A 51 22.96 -25.31 -14.03
CA ASP A 51 23.48 -26.64 -13.73
C ASP A 51 23.52 -27.52 -14.99
N ARG A 52 24.67 -27.45 -15.69
CA ARG A 52 24.93 -28.27 -16.88
C ARG A 52 24.89 -29.79 -16.62
N GLN A 53 25.09 -30.21 -15.38
CA GLN A 53 25.11 -31.63 -15.01
C GLN A 53 23.73 -32.14 -14.57
N GLN A 54 22.72 -31.26 -14.48
CA GLN A 54 21.36 -31.59 -14.02
C GLN A 54 21.35 -32.37 -12.68
N SER A 55 22.35 -32.13 -11.82
CA SER A 55 22.46 -32.75 -10.51
C SER A 55 21.58 -32.06 -9.46
N ARG A 56 21.20 -30.81 -9.71
CA ARG A 56 20.33 -30.02 -8.86
C ARG A 56 18.89 -30.25 -9.21
N THR A 57 18.11 -30.56 -8.18
CA THR A 57 16.67 -30.78 -8.29
C THR A 57 15.93 -29.79 -7.42
N SER A 58 14.78 -29.35 -7.90
CA SER A 58 13.83 -28.55 -7.13
C SER A 58 12.64 -29.41 -6.75
N SER A 59 12.10 -29.21 -5.56
CA SER A 59 10.88 -29.91 -5.11
C SER A 59 9.62 -29.39 -5.80
N ILE A 60 9.68 -28.15 -6.29
CA ILE A 60 8.57 -27.42 -6.92
C ILE A 60 8.53 -27.71 -8.44
N GLY A 61 9.71 -27.86 -9.05
CA GLY A 61 9.86 -28.07 -10.49
C GLY A 61 9.88 -26.77 -11.29
N LEU A 62 10.65 -26.77 -12.39
CA LEU A 62 10.98 -25.54 -13.13
C LEU A 62 9.75 -24.80 -13.69
N ASN A 63 8.78 -25.52 -14.24
CA ASN A 63 7.57 -24.92 -14.81
C ASN A 63 6.72 -24.23 -13.74
N GLU A 64 6.59 -24.86 -12.58
CA GLU A 64 5.82 -24.31 -11.47
C GLU A 64 6.55 -23.12 -10.84
N ILE A 65 7.89 -23.15 -10.74
CA ILE A 65 8.69 -21.99 -10.36
C ILE A 65 8.41 -20.79 -11.27
N VAL A 66 8.42 -20.99 -12.59
CA VAL A 66 8.13 -19.91 -13.56
C VAL A 66 6.72 -19.36 -13.37
N ARG A 67 5.74 -20.23 -13.19
CA ARG A 67 4.35 -19.84 -12.93
C ARG A 67 4.23 -19.00 -11.66
N LEU A 68 4.82 -19.45 -10.56
CA LEU A 68 4.77 -18.77 -9.26
C LEU A 68 5.47 -17.40 -9.30
N ILE A 69 6.62 -17.29 -9.98
CA ILE A 69 7.29 -16.00 -10.19
C ILE A 69 6.33 -15.02 -10.87
N HIS A 70 5.71 -15.45 -11.96
CA HIS A 70 4.76 -14.60 -12.70
C HIS A 70 3.56 -14.22 -11.84
N ASP A 71 2.97 -15.17 -11.10
CA ASP A 71 1.80 -14.92 -10.26
C ASP A 71 2.11 -13.93 -9.12
N TYR A 72 3.27 -14.04 -8.46
CA TYR A 72 3.68 -13.13 -7.39
C TYR A 72 3.99 -11.72 -7.90
N ILE A 73 4.68 -11.60 -9.04
CA ILE A 73 4.94 -10.29 -9.65
C ILE A 73 3.64 -9.63 -10.08
N LYS A 74 2.77 -10.37 -10.79
CA LYS A 74 1.46 -9.86 -11.22
C LYS A 74 0.61 -9.40 -10.05
N ARG A 75 0.61 -10.14 -8.93
CA ARG A 75 -0.11 -9.74 -7.72
C ARG A 75 0.48 -8.47 -7.11
N ALA A 76 1.81 -8.38 -6.99
CA ALA A 76 2.48 -7.20 -6.46
C ALA A 76 2.21 -5.96 -7.31
N GLU A 77 2.24 -6.09 -8.64
CA GLU A 77 1.91 -5.01 -9.57
C GLU A 77 0.45 -4.57 -9.44
N GLY A 78 -0.50 -5.52 -9.43
CA GLY A 78 -1.91 -5.19 -9.24
C GLY A 78 -2.19 -4.48 -7.91
N ILE A 79 -1.49 -4.85 -6.83
CA ILE A 79 -1.59 -4.13 -5.56
C ILE A 79 -1.01 -2.71 -5.68
N LYS A 80 0.16 -2.53 -6.29
CA LYS A 80 0.77 -1.20 -6.52
C LYS A 80 -0.13 -0.31 -7.37
N GLU A 81 -0.76 -0.85 -8.41
CA GLU A 81 -1.71 -0.12 -9.24
C GLU A 81 -2.93 0.31 -8.44
N ASN A 82 -3.49 -0.59 -7.62
CA ASN A 82 -4.59 -0.27 -6.72
C ASN A 82 -4.22 0.80 -5.67
N LEU A 83 -2.96 0.81 -5.21
CA LEU A 83 -2.47 1.85 -4.30
C LEU A 83 -2.31 3.20 -4.99
N LYS A 84 -1.90 3.21 -6.26
CA LYS A 84 -1.78 4.44 -7.07
C LYS A 84 -3.13 4.99 -7.54
N SER A 85 -4.09 4.10 -7.81
CA SER A 85 -5.42 4.45 -8.34
C SER A 85 -6.46 4.70 -7.25
N LYS A 86 -6.16 4.36 -5.99
CA LYS A 86 -6.86 4.94 -4.85
C LYS A 86 -6.38 6.38 -4.68
N PRO A 87 -7.22 7.42 -4.91
CA PRO A 87 -6.99 8.67 -4.19
C PRO A 87 -6.89 8.33 -2.70
N ALA A 88 -6.09 9.06 -1.93
CA ALA A 88 -5.83 8.81 -0.49
C ALA A 88 -7.07 8.95 0.43
N ALA A 89 -8.27 8.67 -0.09
CA ALA A 89 -9.58 8.77 0.51
C ALA A 89 -10.21 7.38 0.66
N SER A 90 -9.68 6.56 1.56
CA SER A 90 -10.48 5.49 2.19
C SER A 90 -9.73 4.87 3.37
N ILE A 91 -9.32 5.70 4.33
CA ILE A 91 -9.08 5.21 5.69
C ILE A 91 -10.28 5.64 6.52
N HIS A 92 -11.31 4.78 6.49
CA HIS A 92 -12.33 4.74 7.53
C HIS A 92 -11.67 4.23 8.82
N LEU A 93 -11.00 5.13 9.54
CA LEU A 93 -10.64 4.91 10.94
C LEU A 93 -11.55 5.78 11.80
N LYS A 94 -12.19 5.10 12.75
CA LYS A 94 -13.23 5.55 13.67
C LYS A 94 -13.00 6.96 14.23
N ASN A 95 -14.06 7.78 14.14
CA ASN A 95 -14.17 9.14 14.66
C ASN A 95 -13.84 9.20 16.15
N THR A 96 -12.72 9.85 16.46
CA THR A 96 -12.51 10.56 17.72
C THR A 96 -12.21 12.00 17.34
N SER A 97 -12.95 12.97 17.89
CA SER A 97 -13.02 14.36 17.41
C SER A 97 -11.67 15.10 17.32
N GLU A 98 -10.65 14.67 18.06
CA GLU A 98 -9.27 15.17 17.93
C GLU A 98 -8.63 14.86 16.56
N LYS A 99 -9.00 13.75 15.92
CA LYS A 99 -8.48 13.34 14.60
C LYS A 99 -9.19 14.03 13.44
N GLY A 100 -10.38 14.60 13.67
CA GLY A 100 -11.13 15.31 12.64
C GLY A 100 -10.43 16.58 12.19
N VAL A 101 -9.87 17.34 13.14
CA VAL A 101 -9.12 18.57 12.83
C VAL A 101 -7.81 18.27 12.10
N GLU A 102 -7.06 17.26 12.55
CA GLU A 102 -5.82 16.83 11.87
C GLU A 102 -6.10 16.35 10.45
N ARG A 103 -7.21 15.62 10.24
CA ARG A 103 -7.63 15.16 8.93
C ARG A 103 -8.04 16.30 8.00
N ALA A 104 -8.73 17.32 8.51
CA ALA A 104 -9.04 18.51 7.72
C ALA A 104 -7.77 19.24 7.28
N ARG A 105 -6.79 19.39 8.17
CA ARG A 105 -5.49 20.02 7.84
C ARG A 105 -4.73 19.23 6.80
N TYR A 106 -4.74 17.91 6.91
CA TYR A 106 -4.08 17.05 5.93
C TYR A 106 -4.73 17.14 4.55
N LEU A 107 -6.08 17.10 4.47
CA LEU A 107 -6.81 17.28 3.22
C LEU A 107 -6.55 18.65 2.60
N LEU A 108 -6.45 19.70 3.41
CA LEU A 108 -6.12 21.05 2.95
C LEU A 108 -4.70 21.12 2.35
N SER A 109 -3.72 20.50 3.02
CA SER A 109 -2.34 20.44 2.50
C SER A 109 -2.28 19.72 1.15
N GLN A 110 -3.00 18.61 0.99
CA GLN A 110 -3.06 17.91 -0.29
C GLN A 110 -3.78 18.72 -1.38
N ALA A 111 -4.83 19.46 -1.01
CA ALA A 111 -5.53 20.33 -1.95
C ALA A 111 -4.60 21.40 -2.50
N LEU A 112 -3.75 21.98 -1.64
CA LEU A 112 -2.72 22.95 -2.03
C LEU A 112 -1.68 22.31 -2.96
N ASP A 113 -1.17 21.12 -2.63
CA ASP A 113 -0.21 20.41 -3.50
C ASP A 113 -0.78 20.14 -4.90
N GLN A 114 -2.07 19.78 -4.99
CA GLN A 114 -2.75 19.56 -6.27
C GLN A 114 -3.01 20.86 -7.03
N ASP A 115 -3.32 21.95 -6.33
CA ASP A 115 -3.53 23.27 -6.93
C ASP A 115 -2.22 23.83 -7.51
N GLU A 116 -1.10 23.68 -6.80
CA GLU A 116 0.24 24.01 -7.28
C GLU A 116 0.63 23.20 -8.52
N GLN A 117 0.20 21.94 -8.59
CA GLN A 117 0.36 21.07 -9.76
C GLN A 117 -0.65 21.35 -10.89
N LYS A 118 -1.53 22.34 -10.73
CA LYS A 118 -2.60 22.73 -11.68
C LYS A 118 -3.65 21.65 -11.90
N HIS A 119 -3.80 20.71 -10.96
CA HIS A 119 -4.86 19.70 -10.96
C HIS A 119 -6.12 20.23 -10.27
N TYR A 120 -6.70 21.29 -10.83
CA TYR A 120 -7.77 22.07 -10.19
C TYR A 120 -9.02 21.26 -9.82
N GLU A 121 -9.41 20.27 -10.64
CA GLU A 121 -10.58 19.43 -10.33
C GLU A 121 -10.35 18.53 -9.10
N ALA A 122 -9.13 18.02 -8.95
CA ALA A 122 -8.74 17.21 -7.80
C ALA A 122 -8.60 18.09 -6.54
N ALA A 123 -7.97 19.26 -6.67
CA ALA A 123 -7.86 20.25 -5.60
C ALA A 123 -9.23 20.68 -5.09
N PHE A 124 -10.17 21.01 -5.98
CA PHE A 124 -11.53 21.42 -5.63
C PHE A 124 -12.28 20.35 -4.81
N LYS A 125 -12.18 19.07 -5.21
CA LYS A 125 -12.79 17.95 -4.47
C LYS A 125 -12.20 17.82 -3.06
N LEU A 126 -10.88 17.95 -2.92
CA LEU A 126 -10.20 17.89 -1.63
C LEU A 126 -10.57 19.07 -0.72
N TYR A 127 -10.66 20.28 -1.26
CA TYR A 127 -11.16 21.45 -0.52
C TYR A 127 -12.59 21.23 -0.01
N GLN A 128 -13.48 20.74 -0.87
CA GLN A 128 -14.87 20.47 -0.50
C GLN A 128 -14.98 19.40 0.60
N GLU A 129 -14.16 18.34 0.54
CA GLU A 129 -14.11 17.31 1.58
C GLU A 129 -13.57 17.87 2.90
N ALA A 130 -12.49 18.67 2.87
CA ALA A 130 -11.94 19.32 4.05
C ALA A 130 -12.97 20.23 4.74
N ILE A 131 -13.69 21.05 3.97
CA ILE A 131 -14.74 21.95 4.48
C ILE A 131 -15.89 21.13 5.09
N THR A 132 -16.33 20.08 4.41
CA THR A 132 -17.41 19.20 4.89
C THR A 132 -17.03 18.54 6.22
N LEU A 133 -15.78 18.08 6.33
CA LEU A 133 -15.24 17.49 7.54
C LEU A 133 -15.20 18.51 8.70
N CYS A 134 -14.71 19.73 8.44
CA CYS A 134 -14.70 20.83 9.41
C CYS A 134 -16.11 21.19 9.91
N LEU A 135 -17.09 21.26 9.01
CA LEU A 135 -18.48 21.57 9.36
C LEU A 135 -19.13 20.45 10.18
N ASN A 136 -18.80 19.19 9.89
CA ASN A 136 -19.29 18.04 10.65
C ASN A 136 -18.68 18.00 12.05
N GLU A 137 -17.37 18.20 12.17
CA GLU A 137 -16.69 18.29 13.47
C GLU A 137 -17.21 19.45 14.31
N LYS A 138 -17.49 20.62 13.71
CA LYS A 138 -18.10 21.77 14.40
C LYS A 138 -19.46 21.44 15.04
N LYS A 139 -20.22 20.48 14.49
CA LYS A 139 -21.51 20.02 15.04
C LYS A 139 -21.35 19.03 16.20
N THR A 140 -20.23 18.30 16.26
CA THR A 140 -19.94 17.30 17.30
C THR A 140 -19.04 17.80 18.43
N ILE A 141 -18.32 18.90 18.23
CA ILE A 141 -17.40 19.48 19.22
C ILE A 141 -18.18 20.29 20.28
N ASN A 142 -18.21 19.78 21.51
CA ASN A 142 -18.68 20.51 22.70
C ASN A 142 -17.59 21.37 23.38
N ASN A 143 -16.39 21.47 22.80
CA ASN A 143 -15.25 22.18 23.38
C ASN A 143 -14.97 23.51 22.68
N ALA A 144 -15.10 24.62 23.42
CA ALA A 144 -15.02 25.99 22.89
C ALA A 144 -13.68 26.33 22.20
N LYS A 145 -12.56 25.76 22.65
CA LYS A 145 -11.22 26.02 22.07
C LYS A 145 -11.04 25.43 20.67
N GLN A 146 -11.60 24.25 20.42
CA GLN A 146 -11.49 23.59 19.12
C GLN A 146 -12.38 24.28 18.07
N LYS A 147 -13.53 24.82 18.50
CA LYS A 147 -14.42 25.63 17.65
C LYS A 147 -13.72 26.90 17.13
N GLU A 148 -12.97 27.60 17.98
CA GLU A 148 -12.22 28.80 17.59
C GLU A 148 -11.09 28.50 16.59
N GLN A 149 -10.37 27.38 16.78
CA GLN A 149 -9.33 26.97 15.82
C GLN A 149 -9.90 26.55 14.46
N LEU A 150 -11.06 25.88 14.45
CA LEU A 150 -11.76 25.52 13.21
C LEU A 150 -12.27 26.74 12.45
N GLU A 151 -12.80 27.76 13.15
CA GLU A 151 -13.24 29.00 12.51
C GLU A 151 -12.09 29.77 11.86
N LYS A 152 -10.90 29.80 12.49
CA LYS A 152 -9.73 30.44 11.88
C LYS A 152 -9.27 29.74 10.58
N ILE A 153 -9.42 28.42 10.49
CA ILE A 153 -9.04 27.66 9.29
C ILE A 153 -10.07 27.82 8.18
N ALA A 154 -11.36 27.92 8.52
CA ALA A 154 -12.44 28.00 7.52
C ALA A 154 -12.58 29.37 6.84
N TYR A 155 -11.94 30.41 7.39
CA TYR A 155 -12.00 31.80 6.89
C TYR A 155 -10.65 32.34 6.40
N GLN A 156 -9.62 31.50 6.28
CA GLN A 156 -8.38 31.81 5.58
C GLN A 156 -8.49 31.42 4.11
#